data_AF-A0A0F9V369-F1
#
_entry.id   AF-A0A0F9V369-F1
#
_cell.length_a   1.000
_cell.length_b   1.000
_cell.length_c   1.000
_cell.angle_alpha   90.00
_cell.angle_beta   90.00
_cell.angle_gamma   90.00
#
_symmetry.space_group_name_H-M   'P 1'
#
loop_
_entity.id
_entity.type
_entity.pdbx_description
1 polymer ?
#
loop_
_entity_poly.entity_id
_entity_poly.type
_entity_poly.pdbx_seq_one_letter_code
_entity_poly.pdbx_strand_id
1 'polypeptide(L)' 'MKDLNYQLSKLCRDNRDGGFSTQATRSRILDLIASQLRELGYRRMQLRSLKPKHVDALV' A
#
# COMPACT_ATOMS: atom_id res chain seq x y z
N MET A 1 2.81 -5.36 -13.60
CA MET A 1 2.48 -4.34 -12.58
C MET A 1 2.59 -4.96 -11.20
N LYS A 2 2.93 -4.19 -10.16
CA LYS A 2 2.92 -4.69 -8.78
C LYS A 2 1.46 -4.70 -8.29
N ASP A 3 0.87 -5.88 -8.10
CA ASP A 3 -0.56 -6.00 -7.80
C ASP A 3 -0.97 -5.25 -6.53
N LEU A 4 -0.14 -5.30 -5.48
CA LEU A 4 -0.41 -4.62 -4.22
C LEU A 4 -0.43 -3.09 -4.37
N ASN A 5 0.56 -2.50 -5.05
CA ASN A 5 0.61 -1.04 -5.29
C ASN A 5 -0.63 -0.56 -6.04
N TYR A 6 -1.01 -1.27 -7.10
CA TYR A 6 -2.20 -0.91 -7.89
C TYR A 6 -3.47 -0.97 -7.04
N GLN A 7 -3.64 -2.04 -6.25
CA GLN A 7 -4.83 -2.19 -5.41
C GLN A 7 -4.90 -1.15 -4.30
N LEU A 8 -3.78 -0.79 -3.67
CA LEU A 8 -3.74 0.28 -2.66
C LEU A 8 -4.02 1.66 -3.27
N SER A 9 -3.48 1.93 -4.45
CA SER A 9 -3.77 3.15 -5.20
C SER A 9 -5.26 3.24 -5.56
N LYS A 10 -5.84 2.14 -6.03
CA LYS A 10 -7.28 2.04 -6.31
C LYS A 10 -8.12 2.27 -5.05
N LEU A 11 -7.77 1.65 -3.93
CA LEU A 11 -8.45 1.85 -2.65
C LEU A 11 -8.49 3.33 -2.23
N CYS A 12 -7.39 4.08 -2.43
CA CYS A 12 -7.36 5.52 -2.13
C CYS A 12 -8.19 6.36 -3.10
N ARG A 13 -8.33 5.93 -4.36
CA ARG A 13 -9.18 6.64 -5.34
C ARG A 13 -10.66 6.41 -5.07
N ASP A 14 -11.01 5.21 -4.62
CA ASP A 14 -12.37 4.81 -4.27
C ASP A 14 -12.78 5.39 -2.91
N ASN A 15 -11.84 5.53 -1.95
CA ASN A 15 -12.05 6.23 -0.69
C ASN A 15 -11.36 7.60 -0.63
N ARG A 16 -12.13 8.65 -0.97
CA ARG A 16 -11.68 10.05 -1.07
C ARG A 16 -11.79 10.83 0.24
N ASP A 17 -11.60 10.17 1.38
CA ASP A 17 -11.62 10.85 2.68
C ASP A 17 -10.45 11.84 2.83
N GLY A 18 -10.78 13.08 3.22
CA GLY A 18 -9.86 14.17 3.46
C GLY A 18 -9.62 15.07 2.24
N GLY A 19 -8.82 16.14 2.42
CA GLY A 19 -8.45 17.06 1.34
C GLY A 19 -7.51 16.41 0.30
N PHE A 20 -7.39 17.03 -0.88
CA PHE A 20 -6.55 16.51 -1.98
C PHE A 20 -5.10 16.23 -1.56
N SER A 21 -4.50 17.10 -0.74
CA SER A 21 -3.15 16.92 -0.21
C SER A 21 -3.05 15.69 0.70
N THR A 22 -4.03 15.48 1.59
CA THR A 22 -4.11 14.31 2.45
C THR A 22 -4.24 13.01 1.64
N GLN A 23 -5.10 13.01 0.62
CA GLN A 23 -5.29 11.86 -0.27
C GLN A 23 -4.00 11.52 -1.05
N ALA A 24 -3.29 12.54 -1.55
CA ALA A 24 -2.02 12.36 -2.25
C ALA A 24 -0.95 11.77 -1.34
N THR A 25 -0.80 12.30 -0.12
CA THR A 25 0.13 11.79 0.88
C THR A 25 -0.16 10.33 1.24
N ARG A 26 -1.44 9.98 1.48
CA ARG A 26 -1.86 8.60 1.75
C ARG A 26 -1.47 7.66 0.62
N SER A 27 -1.76 8.04 -0.62
CA SER A 27 -1.45 7.24 -1.80
C SER A 27 0.06 7.00 -1.93
N ARG A 28 0.88 8.04 -1.69
CA ARG A 28 2.34 7.95 -1.74
C ARG A 28 2.90 7.01 -0.66
N ILE A 29 2.41 7.11 0.58
CA ILE A 29 2.85 6.25 1.69
C ILE A 29 2.52 4.78 1.39
N LEU A 30 1.31 4.49 0.93
CA LEU A 30 0.91 3.11 0.62
C LEU A 30 1.68 2.52 -0.56
N ASP A 31 2.04 3.33 -1.57
CA ASP A 31 2.89 2.89 -2.67
C ASP A 31 4.32 2.55 -2.21
N LEU A 32 4.86 3.36 -1.28
CA LEU A 32 6.15 3.11 -0.65
C LEU A 32 6.14 1.81 0.15
N ILE A 33 5.15 1.62 1.02
CA ILE A 33 4.96 0.40 1.83
C ILE A 33 4.94 -0.84 0.93
N ALA A 34 4.14 -0.82 -0.15
CA ALA A 34 4.06 -1.96 -1.06
C ALA A 34 5.39 -2.24 -1.80
N SER A 35 6.18 -1.20 -2.07
CA SER A 35 7.51 -1.35 -2.65
C SER A 35 8.50 -1.96 -1.66
N GLN A 36 8.52 -1.48 -0.41
CA GLN A 36 9.38 -2.00 0.66
C GLN A 36 9.06 -3.46 0.99
N LEU A 37 7.78 -3.84 1.10
CA LEU A 37 7.39 -5.24 1.32
C LEU A 37 7.93 -6.16 0.22
N ARG A 38 7.93 -5.71 -1.03
CA ARG A 38 8.49 -6.49 -2.14
C ARG A 38 10.02 -6.59 -2.06
N GLU A 39 10.69 -5.54 -1.63
CA GLU A 39 12.15 -5.52 -1.40
C GLU A 39 12.54 -6.48 -0.28
N LEU A 40 11.73 -6.58 0.77
CA LEU A 40 11.84 -7.55 1.86
C LEU A 40 11.51 -9.00 1.44
N GLY A 41 11.15 -9.23 0.16
CA GLY A 41 10.89 -10.55 -0.39
C GLY A 41 9.43 -11.01 -0.32
N TYR A 42 8.50 -10.18 0.19
CA TYR A 42 7.07 -10.49 0.13
C TYR A 42 6.54 -10.27 -1.29
N ARG A 43 6.37 -11.38 -2.02
CA ARG A 43 5.95 -11.40 -3.43
C ARG A 43 4.49 -11.83 -3.56
N ARG A 44 3.88 -11.48 -4.71
CA ARG A 44 2.49 -11.84 -5.08
C ARG A 44 1.46 -11.42 -4.00
N MET A 45 1.72 -10.31 -3.31
CA MET A 45 0.81 -9.77 -2.32
C MET A 45 -0.43 -9.13 -2.95
N GLN A 46 -1.52 -9.20 -2.19
CA GLN A 46 -2.84 -8.63 -2.48
C GLN A 46 -3.34 -7.86 -1.24
N LEU A 47 -4.32 -6.97 -1.37
CA LEU A 47 -4.90 -6.25 -0.22
C LEU A 47 -5.32 -7.18 0.92
N ARG A 48 -6.02 -8.26 0.58
CA ARG A 48 -6.52 -9.25 1.56
C ARG A 48 -5.42 -10.12 2.19
N SER A 49 -4.20 -10.06 1.67
CA SER A 49 -3.05 -10.81 2.19
C SER A 49 -2.24 -10.05 3.22
N LEU A 50 -2.50 -8.74 3.42
CA LEU A 50 -1.88 -7.95 4.49
C LEU A 50 -2.23 -8.56 5.86
N LYS A 51 -1.21 -8.70 6.70
CA LYS A 51 -1.26 -9.38 8.00
C LYS A 51 -0.30 -8.63 8.94
N PRO A 52 -0.45 -8.74 10.27
CA PRO A 52 0.43 -8.08 11.24
C PRO A 52 1.92 -8.26 10.91
N LYS A 53 2.35 -9.49 10.57
CA LYS A 53 3.73 -9.79 10.16
C LYS A 53 4.32 -8.92 9.04
N HIS A 54 3.48 -8.36 8.16
CA HIS A 54 3.94 -7.47 7.09
C HIS A 54 4.15 -6.05 7.61
N VAL A 55 3.35 -5.63 8.59
CA VAL A 55 3.58 -4.36 9.30
C VAL A 55 4.84 -4.49 10.15
N ASP A 56 4.98 -5.58 10.89
CA ASP A 56 6.15 -5.84 11.74
C ASP A 56 7.45 -5.87 10.92
N ALA A 57 7.42 -6.31 9.66
CA ALA A 57 8.59 -6.32 8.79
C ALA A 57 9.04 -4.91 8.31
N LEU A 58 8.22 -3.87 8.53
CA LEU A 58 8.48 -2.50 8.10
C LEU A 58 8.99 -1.59 9.24
N VAL A 59 9.09 -2.11 10.47
CA VAL A 59 9.50 -1.39 11.70
C VAL A 59 10.76 -2.02 12.26
#